data_AF-A0A9D7KFZ7-F1
#
_entry.id   AF-A0A9D7KFZ7-F1
#
_cell.length_a   1.000
_cell.length_b   1.000
_cell.length_c   1.000
_cell.angle_alpha   90.00
_cell.angle_beta   90.00
_cell.angle_gamma   90.00
#
_symmetry.space_group_name_H-M   'P 1'
#
loop_
_entity.id
_entity.type
_entity.pdbx_description
1 polymer ?
#
loop_
_entity_poly.entity_id
_entity_poly.type
_entity_poly.pdbx_seq_one_letter_code
_entity_poly.pdbx_strand_id
1 'polypeptide(L)'
;MKLTGPKLFEKGFAAAVGGISPRSSGLVTKLGLFLQKSGMLDVASLSEDSSFVQNDPSFTYPLAAAYNKFLLDKLGARDYLRLYIQKNTPNDKLMAGNSVEAVVPFLDEFRKLAEETEAEKNIMVEDIKDTLPLLYEGEMVRVFDGGDYYWFHSKGSFALTETPGINDYTSKLFKEVVPTRSYEGEKYLINVTREDVIIYNLYNDTVIDAHYKFVDKQPVAGVSNLYRFRVKKTLFEEPLTELKVVQFY
;
A
#
# COMPACT_ATOMS: atom_id res chain seq x y z
N MET A 1 -27.98 -13.94 18.65
CA MET A 1 -26.61 -14.49 18.71
C MET A 1 -25.86 -13.94 17.49
N LYS A 2 -24.85 -13.08 17.67
CA LYS A 2 -24.02 -12.61 16.55
C LYS A 2 -23.12 -13.77 16.15
N LEU A 3 -23.32 -14.32 14.95
CA LEU A 3 -22.37 -15.22 14.34
C LEU A 3 -21.12 -14.38 14.03
N THR A 4 -20.05 -14.56 14.81
CA THR A 4 -18.75 -13.98 14.49
C THR A 4 -18.08 -14.93 13.52
N GLY A 5 -17.95 -14.51 12.27
CA GLY A 5 -17.14 -15.22 11.28
C GLY A 5 -15.64 -15.10 11.61
N PRO A 6 -14.78 -16.01 11.09
CA PRO A 6 -13.36 -15.97 11.36
C PRO A 6 -12.75 -14.65 10.89
N LYS A 7 -12.09 -13.93 11.80
CA LYS A 7 -11.51 -12.61 11.56
C LYS A 7 -10.53 -12.60 10.41
N LEU A 8 -9.84 -13.71 10.18
CA LEU A 8 -8.98 -13.92 9.00
C LEU A 8 -9.70 -13.58 7.69
N PHE A 9 -10.95 -14.02 7.52
CA PHE A 9 -11.72 -13.75 6.30
C PHE A 9 -12.42 -12.40 6.35
N GLU A 10 -13.15 -12.10 7.44
CA GLU A 10 -13.92 -10.85 7.55
C GLU A 10 -13.02 -9.61 7.46
N LYS A 11 -11.99 -9.55 8.31
CA LYS A 11 -11.07 -8.40 8.35
C LYS A 11 -10.09 -8.42 7.20
N GLY A 12 -9.63 -9.61 6.81
CA GLY A 12 -8.73 -9.77 5.67
C GLY A 12 -9.36 -9.33 4.36
N PHE A 13 -10.61 -9.71 4.07
CA PHE A 13 -11.30 -9.27 2.85
C PHE A 13 -11.47 -7.74 2.80
N ALA A 14 -11.96 -7.15 3.91
CA ALA A 14 -12.15 -5.71 4.00
C ALA A 14 -10.84 -4.95 3.76
N ALA A 15 -9.74 -5.42 4.35
CA ALA A 15 -8.42 -4.82 4.19
C ALA A 15 -7.82 -5.08 2.79
N ALA A 16 -8.07 -6.24 2.19
CA ALA A 16 -7.61 -6.59 0.84
C ALA A 16 -8.24 -5.73 -0.25
N VAL A 17 -9.51 -5.36 -0.08
CA VAL A 17 -10.24 -4.55 -1.08
C VAL A 17 -10.16 -3.05 -0.75
N GLY A 18 -10.36 -2.68 0.51
CA GLY A 18 -10.48 -1.28 0.94
C GLY A 18 -9.24 -0.68 1.62
N GLY A 19 -8.24 -1.48 1.94
CA GLY A 19 -7.07 -1.04 2.71
C GLY A 19 -7.34 -0.90 4.22
N ILE A 20 -6.42 -0.25 4.92
CA ILE A 20 -6.49 0.01 6.36
C ILE A 20 -6.07 1.45 6.55
N SER A 21 -7.04 2.35 6.71
CA SER A 21 -6.77 3.80 6.82
C SER A 21 -5.59 4.09 7.78
N PRO A 22 -4.61 4.88 7.34
CA PRO A 22 -4.56 5.65 6.07
C PRO A 22 -3.99 4.87 4.87
N ARG A 23 -3.68 3.58 4.97
CA ARG A 23 -2.97 2.82 3.92
C ARG A 23 -3.89 2.25 2.85
N SER A 24 -3.51 2.38 1.58
CA SER A 24 -4.17 1.76 0.43
C SER A 24 -4.14 0.22 0.50
N SER A 25 -5.08 -0.44 -0.17
CA SER A 25 -5.15 -1.92 -0.24
C SER A 25 -3.90 -2.55 -0.83
N GLY A 26 -3.30 -1.92 -1.85
CA GLY A 26 -2.06 -2.35 -2.46
C GLY A 26 -0.91 -2.36 -1.44
N LEU A 27 -0.73 -1.27 -0.70
CA LEU A 27 0.32 -1.19 0.33
C LEU A 27 0.08 -2.19 1.47
N VAL A 28 -1.16 -2.32 1.93
CA VAL A 28 -1.53 -3.29 2.98
C VAL A 28 -1.22 -4.73 2.56
N THR A 29 -1.54 -5.09 1.32
CA THR A 29 -1.25 -6.43 0.75
C THR A 29 0.26 -6.68 0.66
N LYS A 30 1.05 -5.68 0.22
CA LYS A 30 2.52 -5.78 0.18
C LYS A 30 3.13 -6.00 1.56
N LEU A 31 2.65 -5.25 2.56
CA LEU A 31 3.07 -5.42 3.96
C LEU A 31 2.74 -6.83 4.47
N GLY A 32 1.57 -7.38 4.14
CA GLY A 32 1.19 -8.74 4.51
C GLY A 32 2.12 -9.81 3.93
N LEU A 33 2.47 -9.70 2.64
CA LEU A 33 3.44 -10.61 2.01
C LEU A 33 4.83 -10.51 2.66
N PHE A 34 5.26 -9.29 3.00
CA PHE A 34 6.51 -9.09 3.73
C PHE A 34 6.51 -9.76 5.12
N LEU A 35 5.42 -9.66 5.88
CA LEU A 35 5.30 -10.30 7.20
C LEU A 35 5.39 -11.83 7.09
N GLN A 36 4.72 -12.42 6.11
CA GLN A 36 4.80 -13.86 5.83
C GLN A 36 6.22 -14.27 5.43
N LYS A 37 6.83 -13.54 4.47
CA LYS A 37 8.17 -13.84 3.94
C LYS A 37 9.27 -13.71 5.00
N SER A 38 9.17 -12.72 5.86
CA SER A 38 10.15 -12.47 6.93
C SER A 38 10.02 -13.44 8.11
N GLY A 39 8.95 -14.24 8.16
CA GLY A 39 8.65 -15.11 9.29
C GLY A 39 8.22 -14.38 10.57
N MET A 40 7.90 -13.08 10.47
CA MET A 40 7.40 -12.30 11.62
C MET A 40 6.03 -12.78 12.08
N LEU A 41 5.20 -13.24 11.14
CA LEU A 41 3.87 -13.79 11.40
C LEU A 41 3.48 -14.74 10.26
N ASP A 42 2.91 -15.90 10.58
CA ASP A 42 2.46 -16.89 9.60
C ASP A 42 0.94 -16.92 9.53
N VAL A 43 0.36 -16.98 8.33
CA VAL A 43 -1.11 -16.93 8.19
C VAL A 43 -1.80 -18.10 8.89
N ALA A 44 -1.12 -19.25 9.04
CA ALA A 44 -1.66 -20.38 9.80
C ALA A 44 -1.92 -20.02 11.27
N SER A 45 -1.14 -19.12 11.87
CA SER A 45 -1.38 -18.69 13.25
C SER A 45 -2.59 -17.76 13.38
N LEU A 46 -3.17 -17.28 12.27
CA LEU A 46 -4.35 -16.41 12.24
C LEU A 46 -5.65 -17.16 11.96
N SER A 47 -5.62 -18.50 11.88
CA SER A 47 -6.81 -19.32 11.63
C SER A 47 -7.83 -19.26 12.77
N GLU A 48 -7.38 -18.95 13.98
CA GLU A 48 -8.21 -18.78 15.18
C GLU A 48 -8.42 -17.30 15.53
N ASP A 49 -9.66 -16.94 15.88
CA ASP A 49 -10.02 -15.57 16.25
C ASP A 49 -9.28 -15.05 17.49
N SER A 50 -9.02 -15.93 18.46
CA SER A 50 -8.21 -15.64 19.65
C SER A 50 -6.82 -15.16 19.26
N SER A 51 -6.13 -15.94 18.43
CA SER A 51 -4.80 -15.63 17.93
C SER A 51 -4.79 -14.36 17.09
N PHE A 52 -5.83 -14.12 16.29
CA PHE A 52 -5.98 -12.88 15.52
C PHE A 52 -6.07 -11.64 16.43
N VAL A 53 -6.77 -11.74 17.57
CA VAL A 53 -6.97 -10.61 18.50
C VAL A 53 -5.77 -10.38 19.41
N GLN A 54 -5.04 -11.44 19.76
CA GLN A 54 -3.89 -11.34 20.66
C GLN A 54 -2.65 -10.76 19.98
N ASN A 55 -2.56 -10.87 18.65
CA ASN A 55 -1.47 -10.28 17.86
C ASN A 55 -1.76 -8.83 17.49
N ASP A 56 -0.69 -8.07 17.18
CA ASP A 56 -0.80 -6.65 16.81
C ASP A 56 -1.66 -6.47 15.54
N PRO A 57 -2.73 -5.63 15.58
CA PRO A 57 -3.54 -5.33 14.40
C PRO A 57 -2.75 -4.83 13.19
N SER A 58 -1.63 -4.17 13.43
CA SER A 58 -0.71 -3.68 12.39
C SER A 58 -0.03 -4.82 11.63
N PHE A 59 -0.05 -6.05 12.15
CA PHE A 59 0.46 -7.25 11.49
C PHE A 59 -0.66 -8.19 11.03
N THR A 60 -1.67 -8.42 11.87
CA THR A 60 -2.74 -9.38 11.54
C THR A 60 -3.59 -8.95 10.37
N TYR A 61 -3.92 -7.66 10.26
CA TYR A 61 -4.73 -7.16 9.16
C TYR A 61 -3.99 -7.18 7.82
N PRO A 62 -2.73 -6.69 7.71
CA PRO A 62 -1.97 -6.84 6.46
C PRO A 62 -1.79 -8.29 6.02
N LEU A 63 -1.41 -9.19 6.94
CA LEU A 63 -1.21 -10.60 6.59
C LEU A 63 -2.52 -11.25 6.12
N ALA A 64 -3.64 -10.98 6.82
CA ALA A 64 -4.95 -11.44 6.40
C ALA A 64 -5.38 -10.84 5.05
N ALA A 65 -5.07 -9.57 4.78
CA ALA A 65 -5.35 -8.94 3.50
C ALA A 65 -4.59 -9.61 2.36
N ALA A 66 -3.29 -9.84 2.52
CA ALA A 66 -2.46 -10.54 1.55
C ALA A 66 -3.01 -11.92 1.22
N TYR A 67 -3.40 -12.67 2.25
CA TYR A 67 -3.97 -14.00 2.09
C TYR A 67 -5.33 -14.00 1.38
N ASN A 68 -6.25 -13.10 1.76
CA ASN A 68 -7.56 -13.02 1.11
C ASN A 68 -7.46 -12.52 -0.33
N LYS A 69 -6.52 -11.61 -0.61
CA LYS A 69 -6.22 -11.17 -1.98
C LYS A 69 -5.71 -12.35 -2.82
N PHE A 70 -4.78 -13.15 -2.30
CA PHE A 70 -4.31 -14.37 -2.95
C PHE A 70 -5.47 -15.34 -3.25
N LEU A 71 -6.34 -15.61 -2.28
CA LEU A 71 -7.48 -16.50 -2.49
C LEU A 71 -8.45 -15.94 -3.55
N LEU A 72 -8.70 -14.64 -3.53
CA LEU A 72 -9.54 -13.96 -4.51
C LEU A 72 -8.99 -14.11 -5.93
N ASP A 73 -7.67 -13.93 -6.09
CA ASP A 73 -6.99 -14.02 -7.39
C ASP A 73 -6.90 -15.48 -7.88
N LYS A 74 -6.66 -16.42 -6.96
CA LYS A 74 -6.55 -17.85 -7.28
C LYS A 74 -7.88 -18.50 -7.63
N LEU A 75 -8.93 -18.22 -6.86
CA LEU A 75 -10.25 -18.84 -7.02
C LEU A 75 -11.15 -18.05 -7.98
N GLY A 76 -10.84 -16.78 -8.21
CA GLY A 76 -11.77 -15.84 -8.83
C GLY A 76 -12.87 -15.40 -7.87
N ALA A 77 -13.51 -14.27 -8.19
CA ALA A 77 -14.48 -13.61 -7.31
C ALA A 77 -15.64 -14.52 -6.86
N ARG A 78 -16.19 -15.33 -7.76
CA ARG A 78 -17.34 -16.18 -7.47
C ARG A 78 -17.03 -17.24 -6.40
N ASP A 79 -15.96 -17.99 -6.58
CA ASP A 79 -15.62 -19.10 -5.69
C ASP A 79 -14.99 -18.62 -4.40
N TYR A 80 -14.27 -17.50 -4.44
CA TYR A 80 -13.85 -16.80 -3.23
C TYR A 80 -15.05 -16.34 -2.38
N LEU A 81 -16.07 -15.71 -2.98
CA LEU A 81 -17.25 -15.26 -2.22
C LEU A 81 -18.02 -16.44 -1.59
N ARG A 82 -18.07 -17.59 -2.26
CA ARG A 82 -18.62 -18.81 -1.69
C ARG A 82 -17.84 -19.27 -0.46
N LEU A 83 -16.50 -19.31 -0.56
CA LEU A 83 -15.63 -19.64 0.57
C LEU A 83 -15.80 -18.64 1.72
N TYR A 84 -15.84 -17.33 1.41
CA TYR A 84 -16.05 -16.26 2.38
C TYR A 84 -17.37 -16.43 3.13
N ILE A 85 -18.47 -16.71 2.43
CA ILE A 85 -19.78 -16.94 3.06
C ILE A 85 -19.75 -18.21 3.93
N GLN A 86 -19.20 -19.30 3.39
CA GLN A 86 -19.07 -20.57 4.11
C GLN A 86 -18.29 -20.41 5.42
N LYS A 87 -17.20 -19.66 5.40
CA LYS A 87 -16.36 -19.44 6.58
C LYS A 87 -17.01 -18.46 7.56
N ASN A 88 -17.66 -17.40 7.08
CA ASN A 88 -18.26 -16.37 7.96
C ASN A 88 -19.68 -16.69 8.46
N THR A 89 -20.33 -17.74 7.93
CA THR A 89 -21.67 -18.17 8.35
C THR A 89 -21.64 -19.64 8.77
N PRO A 90 -21.08 -20.00 9.94
CA PRO A 90 -20.92 -21.41 10.34
C PRO A 90 -22.24 -22.16 10.65
N ASN A 91 -23.41 -21.57 10.42
CA ASN A 91 -24.71 -22.20 10.70
C ASN A 91 -25.74 -21.85 9.63
N ASP A 92 -25.82 -22.70 8.61
CA ASP A 92 -27.11 -23.18 8.14
C ASP A 92 -27.08 -24.71 8.25
N LYS A 93 -28.23 -25.31 8.56
CA LYS A 93 -28.47 -26.70 8.98
C LYS A 93 -28.01 -27.81 7.99
N LEU A 94 -27.09 -27.54 7.08
CA LEU A 94 -26.48 -28.45 6.12
C LEU A 94 -25.11 -29.02 6.56
N MET A 95 -24.53 -28.53 7.66
CA MET A 95 -23.20 -28.95 8.15
C MET A 95 -23.23 -29.44 9.60
N ALA A 96 -24.25 -30.22 9.99
CA ALA A 96 -24.24 -30.92 11.27
C ALA A 96 -23.31 -32.14 11.16
N GLY A 97 -22.10 -32.06 11.71
CA GLY A 97 -21.32 -33.28 11.93
C GLY A 97 -19.84 -33.12 12.25
N ASN A 98 -19.15 -32.11 11.74
CA ASN A 98 -17.70 -32.01 11.94
C ASN A 98 -17.33 -30.61 12.41
N SER A 99 -16.65 -30.53 13.55
CA SER A 99 -15.80 -29.38 13.88
C SER A 99 -14.94 -29.10 12.66
N VAL A 100 -15.21 -28.01 11.95
CA VAL A 100 -14.40 -27.59 10.82
C VAL A 100 -13.07 -27.20 11.44
N GLU A 101 -12.07 -28.09 11.41
CA GLU A 101 -10.69 -27.70 11.60
C GLU A 101 -10.48 -26.44 10.78
N ALA A 102 -9.87 -25.42 11.39
CA ALA A 102 -9.60 -24.15 10.75
C ALA A 102 -8.47 -24.33 9.73
N VAL A 103 -8.67 -25.22 8.76
CA VAL A 103 -7.80 -25.43 7.61
C VAL A 103 -7.76 -24.10 6.87
N VAL A 104 -6.56 -23.56 6.74
CA VAL A 104 -6.23 -22.41 5.92
C VAL A 104 -6.05 -22.93 4.49
N PRO A 105 -6.99 -22.69 3.55
CA PRO A 105 -6.89 -23.22 2.21
C PRO A 105 -5.61 -22.76 1.49
N PHE A 106 -4.98 -23.66 0.73
CA PHE A 106 -3.82 -23.33 -0.10
C PHE A 106 -2.66 -22.68 0.66
N LEU A 107 -2.46 -23.05 1.93
CA LEU A 107 -1.43 -22.48 2.81
C LEU A 107 -0.03 -22.55 2.19
N ASP A 108 0.38 -23.72 1.72
CA ASP A 108 1.73 -23.91 1.16
C ASP A 108 1.93 -23.11 -0.13
N GLU A 109 0.87 -22.97 -0.93
CA GLU A 109 0.90 -22.15 -2.14
C GLU A 109 0.99 -20.65 -1.82
N PHE A 110 0.32 -20.20 -0.75
CA PHE A 110 0.46 -18.82 -0.27
C PHE A 110 1.86 -18.54 0.29
N ARG A 111 2.43 -19.49 1.05
CA ARG A 111 3.82 -19.39 1.53
C ARG A 111 4.80 -19.29 0.38
N LYS A 112 4.65 -20.18 -0.61
CA LYS A 112 5.44 -20.15 -1.85
C LYS A 112 5.29 -18.82 -2.58
N LEU A 113 4.07 -18.30 -2.72
CA LEU A 113 3.85 -16.96 -3.29
C LEU A 113 4.61 -15.90 -2.52
N ALA A 114 4.56 -15.89 -1.18
CA ALA A 114 5.26 -14.88 -0.38
C ALA A 114 6.79 -14.97 -0.52
N GLU A 115 7.35 -16.18 -0.66
CA GLU A 115 8.78 -16.39 -0.89
C GLU A 115 9.20 -15.89 -2.27
N GLU A 116 8.48 -16.31 -3.32
CA GLU A 116 8.77 -16.02 -4.73
C GLU A 116 8.44 -14.58 -5.13
N THR A 117 7.49 -13.94 -4.45
CA THR A 117 7.14 -12.55 -4.74
C THR A 117 8.28 -11.65 -4.28
N GLU A 118 9.03 -11.14 -5.25
CA GLU A 118 9.65 -9.84 -5.09
C GLU A 118 8.53 -8.81 -5.12
N ALA A 119 8.30 -8.14 -3.99
CA ALA A 119 7.27 -7.10 -3.93
C ALA A 119 7.56 -6.08 -5.04
N GLU A 120 6.61 -5.93 -5.97
CA GLU A 120 6.76 -4.96 -7.04
C GLU A 120 7.02 -3.57 -6.44
N LYS A 121 8.22 -3.06 -6.68
CA LYS A 121 8.68 -1.78 -6.17
C LYS A 121 8.16 -0.70 -7.10
N ASN A 122 7.05 -0.07 -6.71
CA ASN A 122 6.53 1.07 -7.45
C ASN A 122 7.38 2.32 -7.21
N ILE A 123 8.09 2.39 -6.08
CA ILE A 123 9.05 3.42 -5.76
C ILE A 123 10.41 2.74 -5.66
N MET A 124 11.40 3.25 -6.39
CA MET A 124 12.76 2.73 -6.36
C MET A 124 13.75 3.88 -6.25
N VAL A 125 14.67 3.76 -5.30
CA VAL A 125 15.80 4.71 -5.18
C VAL A 125 16.86 4.30 -6.18
N GLU A 126 17.07 5.12 -7.21
CA GLU A 126 17.99 4.83 -8.29
C GLU A 126 18.47 6.16 -8.90
N ASP A 127 19.70 6.17 -9.42
CA ASP A 127 20.22 7.33 -10.13
C ASP A 127 19.67 7.36 -11.57
N ILE A 128 19.38 8.57 -12.08
CA ILE A 128 18.91 8.76 -13.46
C ILE A 128 20.03 8.42 -14.44
N LYS A 129 19.67 7.77 -15.55
CA LYS A 129 20.50 7.77 -16.76
C LYS A 129 20.25 9.09 -17.48
N ASP A 130 21.28 9.91 -17.68
CA ASP A 130 21.25 11.32 -18.15
C ASP A 130 20.53 11.60 -19.50
N THR A 131 19.83 10.63 -20.08
CA THR A 131 19.20 10.69 -21.41
C THR A 131 17.67 10.72 -21.38
N LEU A 132 17.04 10.91 -20.22
CA LEU A 132 15.57 10.90 -20.11
C LEU A 132 14.95 12.27 -20.50
N PRO A 133 13.81 12.29 -21.24
CA PRO A 133 13.07 13.52 -21.50
C PRO A 133 12.64 14.25 -20.23
N LEU A 134 12.92 15.55 -20.15
CA LEU A 134 12.52 16.41 -19.05
C LEU A 134 11.04 16.80 -19.17
N LEU A 135 10.25 16.52 -18.13
CA LEU A 135 8.84 16.90 -18.03
C LEU A 135 8.66 18.21 -17.26
N TYR A 136 9.47 18.42 -16.22
CA TYR A 136 9.38 19.58 -15.35
C TYR A 136 10.74 19.97 -14.78
N GLU A 137 11.01 21.28 -14.75
CA GLU A 137 12.18 21.85 -14.10
C GLU A 137 11.77 22.96 -13.13
N GLY A 138 12.12 22.76 -11.86
CA GLY A 138 12.00 23.75 -10.80
C GLY A 138 13.27 23.75 -9.93
N GLU A 139 13.32 24.69 -8.98
CA GLU A 139 14.47 24.83 -8.08
C GLU A 139 14.62 23.66 -7.11
N MET A 140 13.50 23.15 -6.58
CA MET A 140 13.46 22.05 -5.62
C MET A 140 13.32 20.69 -6.27
N VAL A 141 12.67 20.60 -7.44
CA VAL A 141 12.38 19.31 -8.07
C VAL A 141 12.51 19.37 -9.60
N ARG A 142 13.07 18.32 -10.17
CA ARG A 142 13.04 18.02 -11.60
C ARG A 142 12.37 16.67 -11.81
N VAL A 143 11.58 16.57 -12.87
CA VAL A 143 10.83 15.35 -13.21
C VAL A 143 11.14 14.96 -14.65
N PHE A 144 11.43 13.68 -14.87
CA PHE A 144 11.75 13.13 -16.18
C PHE A 144 10.82 11.97 -16.52
N ASP A 145 10.56 11.77 -17.81
CA ASP A 145 9.81 10.65 -18.33
C ASP A 145 10.75 9.46 -18.61
N GLY A 146 10.54 8.35 -17.92
CA GLY A 146 11.26 7.08 -18.12
C GLY A 146 10.45 5.98 -18.79
N GLY A 147 9.39 6.30 -19.53
CA GLY A 147 8.47 5.30 -20.09
C GLY A 147 7.40 4.90 -19.08
N ASP A 148 7.61 3.80 -18.35
CA ASP A 148 6.66 3.30 -17.33
C ASP A 148 6.79 4.01 -15.96
N TYR A 149 7.83 4.83 -15.80
CA TYR A 149 8.17 5.51 -14.55
C TYR A 149 8.35 7.01 -14.76
N TYR A 150 7.97 7.79 -13.75
CA TYR A 150 8.47 9.14 -13.56
C TYR A 150 9.74 9.09 -12.72
N TRP A 151 10.78 9.78 -13.15
CA TRP A 151 12.02 9.91 -12.38
C TRP A 151 12.06 11.29 -11.73
N PHE A 152 12.36 11.31 -10.45
CA PHE A 152 12.38 12.52 -9.62
C PHE A 152 13.78 12.78 -9.10
N HIS A 153 14.20 14.03 -9.28
CA HIS A 153 15.33 14.63 -8.61
C HIS A 153 14.80 15.71 -7.69
N SER A 154 14.81 15.50 -6.37
CA SER A 154 14.25 16.45 -5.42
C SER A 154 15.21 16.81 -4.30
N LYS A 155 15.21 18.07 -3.87
CA LYS A 155 15.90 18.52 -2.65
C LYS A 155 15.08 18.24 -1.38
N GLY A 156 13.80 17.89 -1.51
CA GLY A 156 12.92 17.66 -0.37
C GLY A 156 11.52 17.18 -0.77
N SER A 157 10.56 17.42 0.10
CA SER A 157 9.15 17.09 -0.15
C SER A 157 8.50 18.11 -1.08
N PHE A 158 7.55 17.66 -1.90
CA PHE A 158 6.78 18.50 -2.81
C PHE A 158 5.39 17.91 -3.02
N ALA A 159 4.48 18.69 -3.60
CA ALA A 159 3.14 18.23 -3.92
C ALA A 159 2.82 18.35 -5.41
N LEU A 160 1.79 17.62 -5.84
CA LEU A 160 1.19 17.70 -7.17
C LEU A 160 -0.29 18.03 -7.01
N THR A 161 -0.81 18.88 -7.88
CA THR A 161 -2.22 19.28 -7.84
C THR A 161 -2.83 19.40 -9.24
N GLU A 162 -4.12 19.10 -9.35
CA GLU A 162 -4.90 19.34 -10.56
C GLU A 162 -5.15 20.86 -10.74
N THR A 163 -5.47 21.27 -11.96
CA THR A 163 -5.87 22.65 -12.26
C THR A 163 -7.25 22.68 -12.94
N PRO A 164 -8.32 23.18 -12.30
CA PRO A 164 -8.37 23.71 -10.92
C PRO A 164 -8.38 22.59 -9.86
N GLY A 165 -7.72 22.82 -8.72
CA GLY A 165 -7.74 21.89 -7.58
C GLY A 165 -9.03 21.97 -6.76
N ILE A 166 -9.21 21.03 -5.83
CA ILE A 166 -10.35 21.02 -4.88
C ILE A 166 -10.05 21.93 -3.69
N ASN A 167 -10.69 23.10 -3.66
CA ASN A 167 -10.47 24.12 -2.64
C ASN A 167 -11.37 24.00 -1.39
N ASP A 168 -12.49 23.26 -1.48
CA ASP A 168 -13.49 23.17 -0.40
C ASP A 168 -13.21 22.04 0.60
N TYR A 169 -12.11 21.33 0.42
CA TYR A 169 -11.67 20.24 1.28
C TYR A 169 -10.34 20.59 1.96
N THR A 170 -10.09 20.02 3.13
CA THR A 170 -8.81 20.16 3.82
C THR A 170 -8.33 18.79 4.29
N SER A 171 -7.20 18.34 3.73
CA SER A 171 -6.58 17.09 4.13
C SER A 171 -6.11 17.16 5.59
N LYS A 172 -6.53 16.18 6.38
CA LYS A 172 -6.03 16.01 7.76
C LYS A 172 -4.60 15.51 7.73
N LEU A 173 -4.32 14.57 6.83
CA LEU A 173 -3.00 13.99 6.67
C LEU A 173 -1.96 15.04 6.29
N PHE A 174 -2.31 15.99 5.41
CA PHE A 174 -1.41 17.08 5.05
C PHE A 174 -0.99 17.92 6.26
N LYS A 175 -1.95 18.26 7.15
CA LYS A 175 -1.65 19.03 8.36
C LYS A 175 -0.78 18.26 9.36
N GLU A 176 -0.89 16.94 9.40
CA GLU A 176 -0.05 16.09 10.23
C GLU A 176 1.39 16.02 9.69
N VAL A 177 1.54 15.87 8.37
CA VAL A 177 2.85 15.67 7.72
C VAL A 177 3.58 16.99 7.46
N VAL A 178 2.87 18.07 7.15
CA VAL A 178 3.41 19.41 6.84
C VAL A 178 2.72 20.48 7.68
N PRO A 179 2.91 20.47 9.03
CA PRO A 179 2.14 21.30 9.95
C PRO A 179 2.38 22.81 9.79
N THR A 180 3.48 23.21 9.15
CA THR A 180 3.87 24.61 8.95
C THR A 180 3.24 25.27 7.74
N ARG A 181 2.56 24.51 6.86
CA ARG A 181 1.97 25.02 5.63
C ARG A 181 0.45 24.83 5.63
N SER A 182 -0.26 25.82 5.11
CA SER A 182 -1.68 25.68 4.82
C SER A 182 -1.88 24.76 3.63
N TYR A 183 -2.86 23.86 3.72
CA TYR A 183 -3.28 23.04 2.58
C TYR A 183 -4.01 23.92 1.56
N GLU A 184 -3.63 23.84 0.29
CA GLU A 184 -4.13 24.69 -0.81
C GLU A 184 -4.81 23.85 -1.91
N GLY A 185 -5.33 22.68 -1.55
CA GLY A 185 -6.08 21.80 -2.47
C GLY A 185 -5.21 20.82 -3.26
N GLU A 186 -4.00 20.53 -2.77
CA GLU A 186 -3.08 19.58 -3.41
C GLU A 186 -3.63 18.16 -3.43
N LYS A 187 -3.53 17.47 -4.57
CA LYS A 187 -4.00 16.08 -4.67
C LYS A 187 -2.99 15.09 -4.12
N TYR A 188 -1.73 15.25 -4.46
CA TYR A 188 -0.68 14.32 -4.04
C TYR A 188 0.39 15.04 -3.23
N LEU A 189 0.85 14.39 -2.16
CA LEU A 189 2.06 14.77 -1.44
C LEU A 189 3.11 13.69 -1.64
N ILE A 190 4.28 14.08 -2.11
CA ILE A 190 5.46 13.23 -2.18
C ILE A 190 6.38 13.69 -1.05
N ASN A 191 6.29 12.99 0.08
CA ASN A 191 7.15 13.26 1.21
C ASN A 191 8.46 12.51 1.03
N VAL A 192 9.56 13.25 1.06
CA VAL A 192 10.90 12.73 0.81
C VAL A 192 11.80 13.10 1.98
N THR A 193 12.38 12.08 2.59
CA THR A 193 13.38 12.21 3.66
C THR A 193 14.64 11.42 3.29
N ARG A 194 15.64 11.42 4.17
CA ARG A 194 16.85 10.59 4.00
C ARG A 194 16.57 9.10 4.05
N GLU A 195 15.49 8.71 4.70
CA GLU A 195 15.17 7.31 4.96
C GLU A 195 14.08 6.83 4.02
N ASP A 196 13.06 7.64 3.80
CA ASP A 196 11.81 7.18 3.18
C ASP A 196 11.33 8.10 2.06
N VAL A 197 10.61 7.50 1.12
CA VAL A 197 9.77 8.22 0.14
C VAL A 197 8.35 7.72 0.33
N ILE A 198 7.43 8.61 0.70
CA ILE A 198 6.03 8.28 0.96
C ILE A 198 5.16 9.13 0.05
N ILE A 199 4.26 8.47 -0.69
CA ILE A 199 3.33 9.14 -1.60
C ILE A 199 1.93 9.04 -1.01
N TYR A 200 1.30 10.19 -0.84
CA TYR A 200 -0.05 10.32 -0.31
C TYR A 200 -1.01 10.81 -1.40
N ASN A 201 -2.24 10.29 -1.39
CA ASN A 201 -3.40 10.94 -1.99
C ASN A 201 -4.11 11.71 -0.88
N LEU A 202 -4.03 13.04 -0.95
CA LEU A 202 -4.55 13.93 0.06
C LEU A 202 -6.07 14.07 -0.05
N TYR A 203 -6.68 13.86 -1.22
CA TYR A 203 -8.13 13.97 -1.40
C TYR A 203 -8.91 12.88 -0.66
N ASN A 204 -8.27 11.77 -0.35
CA ASN A 204 -8.85 10.70 0.45
C ASN A 204 -8.05 10.39 1.74
N ASP A 205 -7.11 11.26 2.11
CA ASP A 205 -6.21 11.08 3.27
C ASP A 205 -5.53 9.69 3.32
N THR A 206 -5.03 9.19 2.18
CA THR A 206 -4.38 7.88 2.10
C THR A 206 -2.90 7.90 1.73
N VAL A 207 -2.14 6.93 2.23
CA VAL A 207 -0.82 6.53 1.73
C VAL A 207 -1.04 5.58 0.56
N ILE A 208 -0.64 6.02 -0.64
CA ILE A 208 -0.76 5.23 -1.86
C ILE A 208 0.32 4.14 -1.88
N ASP A 209 1.57 4.55 -1.70
CA ASP A 209 2.74 3.67 -1.64
C ASP A 209 3.88 4.33 -0.85
N ALA A 210 4.83 3.51 -0.43
CA ALA A 210 5.98 3.97 0.34
C ALA A 210 7.22 3.10 0.08
N HIS A 211 8.35 3.77 -0.12
CA HIS A 211 9.68 3.19 0.03
C HIS A 211 10.13 3.45 1.46
N TYR A 212 10.31 2.38 2.23
CA TYR A 212 10.88 2.46 3.57
C TYR A 212 12.29 1.86 3.60
N LYS A 213 13.25 2.58 4.18
CA LYS A 213 14.64 2.10 4.31
C LYS A 213 14.77 0.77 5.06
N PHE A 214 13.88 0.49 6.01
CA PHE A 214 13.91 -0.77 6.74
C PHE A 214 13.50 -1.98 5.89
N VAL A 215 12.75 -1.75 4.80
CA VAL A 215 12.38 -2.78 3.82
C VAL A 215 13.43 -2.86 2.73
N ASP A 216 13.86 -1.72 2.21
CA ASP A 216 14.82 -1.62 1.13
C ASP A 216 16.07 -0.92 1.65
N LYS A 217 17.12 -1.70 1.94
CA LYS A 217 18.35 -1.28 2.65
C LYS A 217 19.15 -0.16 1.95
N GLN A 218 18.63 0.39 0.86
CA GLN A 218 19.19 1.52 0.13
C GLN A 218 18.58 2.83 0.66
N PRO A 219 19.40 3.75 1.22
CA PRO A 219 18.93 5.07 1.60
C PRO A 219 18.56 5.89 0.36
N VAL A 220 17.58 6.78 0.48
CA VAL A 220 17.12 7.67 -0.62
C VAL A 220 18.22 8.65 -1.09
N ALA A 221 19.24 8.87 -0.26
CA ALA A 221 20.27 9.87 -0.50
C ALA A 221 21.25 9.46 -1.63
N GLY A 222 21.13 10.15 -2.77
CA GLY A 222 22.15 10.25 -3.82
C GLY A 222 22.96 11.55 -3.69
N VAL A 223 24.15 11.55 -4.28
CA VAL A 223 25.19 12.60 -4.27
C VAL A 223 24.64 14.04 -4.19
N SER A 224 25.21 14.87 -3.28
CA SER A 224 24.96 16.31 -3.11
C SER A 224 23.59 16.73 -2.56
N ASN A 225 23.03 16.00 -1.58
CA ASN A 225 21.73 16.30 -0.94
C ASN A 225 20.54 16.32 -1.91
N LEU A 226 20.62 15.55 -3.00
CA LEU A 226 19.55 15.39 -3.97
C LEU A 226 19.00 13.97 -3.87
N TYR A 227 17.73 13.86 -3.51
CA TYR A 227 17.00 12.60 -3.51
C TYR A 227 16.67 12.19 -4.94
N ARG A 228 17.08 10.98 -5.32
CA ARG A 228 16.87 10.43 -6.67
C ARG A 228 16.09 9.14 -6.55
N PHE A 229 14.90 9.14 -7.15
CA PHE A 229 14.01 7.98 -7.11
C PHE A 229 13.10 7.99 -8.33
N ARG A 230 12.57 6.82 -8.67
CA ARG A 230 11.55 6.67 -9.69
C ARG A 230 10.27 6.11 -9.12
N VAL A 231 9.15 6.56 -9.67
CA VAL A 231 7.81 6.17 -9.26
C VAL A 231 7.07 5.65 -10.49
N LYS A 232 6.45 4.47 -10.39
CA LYS A 232 5.67 3.90 -11.48
C LYS A 232 4.49 4.82 -11.80
N LYS A 233 4.27 5.11 -13.08
CA LYS A 233 3.22 6.05 -13.52
C LYS A 233 1.82 5.62 -13.06
N THR A 234 1.58 4.31 -12.98
CA THR A 234 0.30 3.72 -12.54
C THR A 234 -0.07 3.98 -11.08
N LEU A 235 0.82 4.61 -10.28
CA LEU A 235 0.47 5.06 -8.93
C LEU A 235 -0.36 6.35 -8.92
N PHE A 236 -0.35 7.11 -10.02
CA PHE A 236 -1.12 8.33 -10.18
C PHE A 236 -2.37 8.04 -11.00
N GLU A 237 -3.48 8.70 -10.66
CA GLU A 237 -4.75 8.58 -11.39
C GLU A 237 -4.66 9.31 -12.75
N GLU A 238 -3.88 10.40 -12.79
CA GLU A 238 -3.62 11.22 -13.98
C GLU A 238 -2.13 11.16 -14.40
N PRO A 239 -1.82 11.40 -15.68
CA PRO A 239 -0.45 11.67 -16.07
C PRO A 239 0.07 12.98 -15.44
N LEU A 240 1.37 13.03 -15.14
CA LEU A 240 1.98 14.17 -14.45
C LEU A 240 1.95 15.45 -15.31
N THR A 241 1.81 15.33 -16.62
CA THR A 241 1.61 16.46 -17.55
C THR A 241 0.30 17.21 -17.31
N GLU A 242 -0.68 16.61 -16.65
CA GLU A 242 -1.95 17.24 -16.26
C GLU A 242 -1.91 17.80 -14.83
N LEU A 243 -0.80 17.60 -14.12
CA LEU A 243 -0.61 18.03 -12.74
C LEU A 243 0.39 19.18 -12.66
N LYS A 244 0.08 20.16 -11.82
CA LYS A 244 1.00 21.23 -11.45
C LYS A 244 1.86 20.78 -10.27
N VAL A 245 3.17 20.99 -10.38
CA VAL A 245 4.11 20.78 -9.27
C VAL A 245 4.10 21.98 -8.32
N VAL A 246 3.94 21.69 -7.03
CA VAL A 246 3.95 22.66 -5.92
C VAL A 246 5.17 22.38 -5.04
N GLN A 247 6.07 23.36 -4.96
CA GLN A 247 7.33 23.24 -4.22
C GLN A 247 7.20 23.84 -2.82
N PHE A 248 7.83 23.23 -1.83
CA PHE A 248 7.89 23.73 -0.46
C PHE A 248 9.27 24.35 -0.21
N TYR A 249 9.30 25.56 0.33
CA TYR A 249 10.51 26.28 0.71
C TYR A 249 10.69 26.26 2.23
#